data_AF-A0A925FD98-F1
#
_entry.id   AF-A0A925FD98-F1
#
_cell.length_a   1.000
_cell.length_b   1.000
_cell.length_c   1.000
_cell.angle_alpha   90.00
_cell.angle_beta   90.00
_cell.angle_gamma   90.00
#
_symmetry.space_group_name_H-M   'P 1'
#
loop_
_entity.id
_entity.type
_entity.pdbx_description
1 polymer ?
#
loop_
_entity_poly.entity_id
_entity_poly.type
_entity_poly.pdbx_seq_one_letter_code
_entity_poly.pdbx_strand_id
1 'polypeptide(L)'
;MSEEDLGRPVTGALGRFTRDLTRDARANRLEPVRCRDEEIARLMDILLRHGKNNAALVGPAGVGKTAIAEGLAQRLIGNDVPFMLRSARVLALDHVSLLAGTAYRGQYEERIRALVAECSADPDVVLFIDELHNLIGQGSGLGVAMDAANMLKPALVRGDFRVIGATTTEEYERWIEHDHALERRFQRVTVRELSSEETMDVLVARRDRLERHHHVIISDEALRASVQLTDEYVKDRRRPDRAIDALDEACSHRQATTRFSPEAEALIVDVRGRRRRRRTEPQPETREREPEADSVTPEENGDNNDALGKFARDGFAALQQFGAELEYIIAGGPADVPPIKTSVSVVPTVEMAPTPVALQAAATLRDVLLRDGVIVHGTDVARVVAVATGQTVRWVE
;
A
#
# COMPACT_ATOMS: atom_id res chain seq x y z
N MET A 1 5.25 -16.89 13.75
CA MET A 1 5.99 -16.83 12.47
C MET A 1 7.07 -15.79 12.59
N SER A 2 8.34 -16.16 12.36
CA SER A 2 9.50 -15.26 12.45
C SER A 2 9.50 -14.25 11.28
N GLU A 3 10.30 -13.19 11.34
CA GLU A 3 10.52 -12.25 10.21
C GLU A 3 10.84 -12.96 8.88
N GLU A 4 11.41 -14.18 8.95
CA GLU A 4 11.73 -15.04 7.81
C GLU A 4 10.49 -15.56 7.07
N ASP A 5 9.36 -15.78 7.75
CA ASP A 5 8.16 -16.34 7.13
C ASP A 5 7.42 -15.32 6.23
N LEU A 6 7.47 -14.04 6.58
CA LEU A 6 6.93 -12.94 5.75
C LEU A 6 7.75 -12.72 4.47
N GLY A 7 8.95 -13.31 4.37
CA GLY A 7 9.85 -13.24 3.22
C GLY A 7 9.70 -14.41 2.25
N ARG A 8 9.02 -15.49 2.65
CA ARG A 8 8.88 -16.69 1.79
C ARG A 8 7.99 -16.37 0.59
N PRO A 9 8.42 -16.75 -0.64
CA PRO A 9 7.60 -16.58 -1.82
C PRO A 9 6.30 -17.35 -1.64
N VAL A 10 5.19 -16.68 -1.90
CA VAL A 10 3.88 -17.33 -1.96
C VAL A 10 3.92 -18.35 -3.10
N THR A 11 3.67 -19.62 -2.79
CA THR A 11 3.64 -20.71 -3.77
C THR A 11 2.20 -21.06 -4.13
N GLY A 12 2.00 -22.05 -5.02
CA GLY A 12 0.65 -22.52 -5.37
C GLY A 12 -0.16 -21.54 -6.23
N ALA A 13 -1.48 -21.57 -6.05
CA ALA A 13 -2.44 -20.71 -6.73
C ALA A 13 -2.28 -19.25 -6.31
N LEU A 14 -2.04 -18.98 -5.02
CA LEU A 14 -1.82 -17.62 -4.52
C LEU A 14 -0.61 -16.98 -5.19
N GLY A 15 0.51 -17.69 -5.32
CA GLY A 15 1.71 -17.17 -5.98
C GLY A 15 1.53 -16.86 -7.48
N ARG A 16 0.57 -17.52 -8.14
CA ARG A 16 0.33 -17.38 -9.58
C ARG A 16 -0.73 -16.32 -9.92
N PHE A 17 -1.74 -16.20 -9.08
CA PHE A 17 -2.93 -15.38 -9.37
C PHE A 17 -3.06 -14.16 -8.46
N THR A 18 -2.07 -13.92 -7.59
CA THR A 18 -2.01 -12.73 -6.76
C THR A 18 -0.67 -12.02 -6.87
N ARG A 19 -0.71 -10.71 -6.60
CA ARG A 19 0.44 -9.85 -6.41
C ARG A 19 0.62 -9.60 -4.92
N ASP A 20 1.76 -9.97 -4.38
CA ASP A 20 2.09 -9.76 -2.97
C ASP A 20 2.46 -8.28 -2.71
N LEU A 21 1.51 -7.53 -2.15
CA LEU A 21 1.71 -6.12 -1.80
C LEU A 21 2.70 -5.98 -0.64
N THR A 22 2.76 -6.95 0.27
CA THR A 22 3.66 -6.92 1.44
C THR A 22 5.11 -7.07 0.99
N ARG A 23 5.37 -7.97 0.06
CA ARG A 23 6.68 -8.11 -0.61
C ARG A 23 7.03 -6.87 -1.42
N ASP A 24 6.07 -6.26 -2.12
CA ASP A 24 6.30 -5.02 -2.86
C ASP A 24 6.63 -3.85 -1.94
N ALA A 25 5.97 -3.75 -0.78
CA ALA A 25 6.26 -2.77 0.24
C ALA A 25 7.69 -2.94 0.77
N ARG A 26 8.08 -4.17 1.12
CA ARG A 26 9.45 -4.49 1.57
C ARG A 26 10.51 -4.12 0.53
N ALA A 27 10.20 -4.32 -0.76
CA ALA A 27 11.10 -3.97 -1.85
C ALA A 27 11.03 -2.48 -2.27
N ASN A 28 10.33 -1.64 -1.51
CA ASN A 28 10.09 -0.22 -1.80
C ASN A 28 9.56 0.01 -3.24
N ARG A 29 8.66 -0.86 -3.69
CA ARG A 29 8.02 -0.81 -5.02
C ARG A 29 6.63 -0.17 -4.99
N LEU A 30 5.99 -0.05 -3.83
CA LEU A 30 4.68 0.61 -3.70
C LEU A 30 4.80 2.13 -3.68
N GLU A 31 3.72 2.83 -3.98
CA GLU A 31 3.68 4.29 -3.92
C GLU A 31 3.59 4.76 -2.47
N PRO A 32 4.30 5.82 -2.04
CA PRO A 32 4.11 6.35 -0.69
C PRO A 32 2.67 6.80 -0.50
N VAL A 33 2.04 6.28 0.55
CA VAL A 33 0.64 6.59 0.88
C VAL A 33 0.60 7.73 1.89
N ARG A 34 -0.19 8.76 1.62
CA ARG A 34 -0.41 9.92 2.49
C ARG A 34 -1.90 10.21 2.64
N CYS A 35 -2.27 10.84 3.76
CA CYS A 35 -3.64 11.32 4.03
C CYS A 35 -4.71 10.20 4.02
N ARG A 36 -4.36 9.00 4.48
CA ARG A 36 -5.27 7.82 4.55
C ARG A 36 -5.20 7.10 5.89
N ASP A 37 -4.74 7.78 6.93
CA ASP A 37 -4.43 7.14 8.21
C ASP A 37 -5.69 6.65 8.95
N GLU A 38 -6.79 7.39 8.84
CA GLU A 38 -8.08 7.02 9.43
C GLU A 38 -8.68 5.78 8.77
N GLU A 39 -8.66 5.71 7.44
CA GLU A 39 -9.18 4.54 6.72
C GLU A 39 -8.31 3.30 6.95
N ILE A 40 -6.98 3.47 7.00
CA ILE A 40 -6.07 2.37 7.30
C ILE A 40 -6.26 1.87 8.74
N ALA A 41 -6.39 2.77 9.73
CA ALA A 41 -6.69 2.38 11.11
C ALA A 41 -8.03 1.63 11.20
N ARG A 42 -9.06 2.14 10.50
CA ARG A 42 -10.37 1.47 10.44
C ARG A 42 -10.29 0.09 9.79
N LEU A 43 -9.46 -0.09 8.76
CA LEU A 43 -9.22 -1.42 8.18
C LEU A 43 -8.63 -2.38 9.20
N MET A 44 -7.63 -1.95 9.98
CA MET A 44 -7.01 -2.79 11.02
C MET A 44 -8.04 -3.23 12.06
N ASP A 45 -8.87 -2.30 12.53
CA ASP A 45 -9.95 -2.60 13.48
C ASP A 45 -10.88 -3.68 12.93
N ILE A 46 -11.26 -3.58 11.65
CA ILE A 46 -12.16 -4.54 11.00
C ILE A 46 -11.51 -5.92 10.88
N LEU A 47 -10.25 -5.99 10.42
CA LEU A 47 -9.53 -7.25 10.21
C LEU A 47 -9.25 -8.02 11.50
N LEU A 48 -9.31 -7.35 12.65
CA LEU A 48 -9.16 -7.93 13.98
C LEU A 48 -10.47 -8.43 14.61
N ARG A 49 -11.62 -8.15 13.99
CA ARG A 49 -12.91 -8.63 14.51
C ARG A 49 -13.02 -10.14 14.34
N HIS A 50 -13.64 -10.79 15.31
CA HIS A 50 -14.05 -12.19 15.17
C HIS A 50 -15.21 -12.37 14.15
N GLY A 51 -16.06 -11.34 14.01
CA GLY A 51 -17.30 -11.39 13.21
C GLY A 51 -17.15 -10.79 11.81
N LYS A 52 -17.70 -9.58 11.61
CA LYS A 52 -17.60 -8.81 10.35
C LYS A 52 -16.14 -8.38 10.09
N ASN A 53 -15.32 -9.33 9.68
CA ASN A 53 -13.88 -9.22 9.50
C ASN A 53 -13.46 -8.98 8.05
N ASN A 54 -14.43 -8.85 7.14
CA ASN A 54 -14.20 -8.40 5.77
C ASN A 54 -14.46 -6.90 5.69
N ALA A 55 -13.53 -6.17 5.07
CA ALA A 55 -13.67 -4.74 4.85
C ALA A 55 -14.09 -4.46 3.41
N ALA A 56 -15.04 -3.55 3.23
CA ALA A 56 -15.39 -2.99 1.94
C ALA A 56 -14.99 -1.51 1.90
N LEU A 57 -13.97 -1.18 1.10
CA LEU A 57 -13.58 0.18 0.76
C LEU A 57 -14.58 0.72 -0.28
N VAL A 58 -15.47 1.61 0.16
CA VAL A 58 -16.58 2.12 -0.65
C VAL A 58 -16.37 3.60 -0.93
N GLY A 59 -16.27 3.96 -2.20
CA GLY A 59 -16.19 5.36 -2.62
C GLY A 59 -16.06 5.49 -4.13
N PRO A 60 -16.11 6.72 -4.68
CA PRO A 60 -16.01 6.96 -6.12
C PRO A 60 -14.75 6.37 -6.76
N ALA A 61 -14.75 6.20 -8.08
CA ALA A 61 -13.53 5.87 -8.82
C ALA A 61 -12.50 7.02 -8.69
N GLY A 62 -11.21 6.68 -8.65
CA GLY A 62 -10.13 7.68 -8.59
C GLY A 62 -9.81 8.25 -7.19
N VAL A 63 -10.52 7.86 -6.13
CA VAL A 63 -10.21 8.35 -4.76
C VAL A 63 -9.00 7.66 -4.12
N GLY A 64 -8.43 6.62 -4.74
CA GLY A 64 -7.26 5.91 -4.20
C GLY A 64 -7.58 4.79 -3.22
N LYS A 65 -8.63 3.99 -3.48
CA LYS A 65 -8.98 2.81 -2.67
C LYS A 65 -7.84 1.79 -2.61
N THR A 66 -7.20 1.51 -3.74
CA THR A 66 -6.03 0.61 -3.85
C THR A 66 -4.86 1.10 -3.00
N ALA A 67 -4.64 2.41 -2.93
CA ALA A 67 -3.59 3.00 -2.11
C ALA A 67 -3.78 2.73 -0.61
N ILE A 68 -5.01 2.55 -0.13
CA ILE A 68 -5.28 2.20 1.28
C ILE A 68 -4.78 0.78 1.57
N ALA A 69 -5.00 -0.17 0.66
CA ALA A 69 -4.49 -1.54 0.80
C ALA A 69 -2.96 -1.60 0.71
N GLU A 70 -2.36 -0.81 -0.19
CA GLU A 70 -0.91 -0.62 -0.26
C GLU A 70 -0.35 0.01 1.02
N GLY A 71 -1.06 0.98 1.61
CA GLY A 71 -0.70 1.63 2.86
C GLY A 71 -0.73 0.66 4.05
N LEU A 72 -1.71 -0.24 4.10
CA LEU A 72 -1.72 -1.33 5.07
C LEU A 72 -0.48 -2.23 4.91
N ALA A 73 -0.12 -2.59 3.67
CA ALA A 73 1.08 -3.39 3.40
C ALA A 73 2.37 -2.67 3.83
N GLN A 74 2.46 -1.34 3.65
CA GLN A 74 3.59 -0.54 4.14
C GLN A 74 3.67 -0.53 5.67
N ARG A 75 2.54 -0.38 6.37
CA ARG A 75 2.52 -0.41 7.84
C ARG A 75 2.86 -1.79 8.42
N LEU A 76 2.45 -2.87 7.75
CA LEU A 76 2.84 -4.24 8.11
C LEU A 76 4.37 -4.40 8.12
N ILE A 77 5.05 -3.93 7.08
CA ILE A 77 6.52 -3.95 7.00
C ILE A 77 7.16 -3.02 8.02
N GLY A 78 6.56 -1.87 8.28
CA GLY A 78 7.04 -0.91 9.28
C GLY A 78 6.81 -1.34 10.74
N ASN A 79 6.17 -2.50 10.98
CA ASN A 79 5.68 -2.93 12.30
C ASN A 79 4.74 -1.91 12.99
N ASP A 80 4.14 -1.01 12.22
CA ASP A 80 3.14 -0.03 12.67
C ASP A 80 1.72 -0.61 12.61
N VAL A 81 1.58 -1.81 13.18
CA VAL A 81 0.33 -2.55 13.25
C VAL A 81 0.19 -3.23 14.62
N PRO A 82 -1.04 -3.50 15.08
CA PRO A 82 -1.26 -4.32 16.26
C PRO A 82 -0.54 -5.68 16.16
N PHE A 83 -0.08 -6.20 17.29
CA PHE A 83 0.67 -7.47 17.37
C PHE A 83 0.00 -8.61 16.59
N MET A 84 -1.33 -8.73 16.68
CA MET A 84 -2.13 -9.75 16.02
C MET A 84 -2.14 -9.66 14.48
N LEU A 85 -1.73 -8.53 13.89
CA LEU A 85 -1.63 -8.36 12.43
C LEU A 85 -0.20 -8.46 11.91
N ARG A 86 0.82 -8.56 12.77
CA ARG A 86 2.23 -8.51 12.31
C ARG A 86 2.61 -9.62 11.35
N SER A 87 2.01 -10.79 11.49
CA SER A 87 2.24 -11.93 10.59
C SER A 87 1.38 -11.86 9.32
N ALA A 88 0.46 -10.89 9.22
CA ALA A 88 -0.46 -10.82 8.09
C ALA A 88 0.25 -10.45 6.79
N ARG A 89 -0.26 -11.00 5.68
CA ARG A 89 0.22 -10.73 4.32
C ARG A 89 -0.94 -10.26 3.45
N VAL A 90 -0.78 -9.08 2.85
CA VAL A 90 -1.76 -8.53 1.90
C VAL A 90 -1.43 -9.01 0.49
N LEU A 91 -2.34 -9.79 -0.11
CA LEU A 91 -2.23 -10.32 -1.47
C LEU A 91 -3.32 -9.70 -2.35
N ALA A 92 -2.93 -8.97 -3.40
CA ALA A 92 -3.86 -8.39 -4.36
C ALA A 92 -4.20 -9.41 -5.45
N LEU A 93 -5.48 -9.68 -5.66
CA LEU A 93 -5.95 -10.56 -6.73
C LEU A 93 -5.66 -9.94 -8.11
N ASP A 94 -5.07 -10.73 -9.01
CA ASP A 94 -4.90 -10.35 -10.40
C ASP A 94 -5.97 -11.03 -11.27
N HIS A 95 -7.02 -10.28 -11.59
CA HIS A 95 -8.12 -10.73 -12.45
C HIS A 95 -7.62 -11.14 -13.84
N VAL A 96 -6.60 -10.48 -14.38
CA VAL A 96 -6.06 -10.77 -15.71
C VAL A 96 -5.40 -12.14 -15.72
N SER A 97 -4.55 -12.42 -14.72
CA SER A 97 -3.90 -13.72 -14.59
C SER A 97 -4.89 -14.87 -14.36
N LEU A 98 -6.00 -14.61 -13.66
CA LEU A 98 -7.06 -15.61 -13.48
C LEU A 98 -7.73 -15.99 -14.81
N LEU A 99 -7.98 -15.02 -15.70
CA LEU A 99 -8.60 -15.20 -17.01
C LEU A 99 -7.61 -15.67 -18.08
N ALA A 100 -6.32 -15.38 -17.93
CA ALA A 100 -5.30 -15.72 -18.90
C ALA A 100 -5.17 -17.24 -19.08
N GLY A 101 -5.30 -17.71 -20.33
CA GLY A 101 -5.16 -19.12 -20.67
C GLY A 101 -6.30 -20.02 -20.23
N THR A 102 -7.46 -19.48 -19.78
CA THR A 102 -8.68 -20.27 -19.58
C THR A 102 -9.50 -20.30 -20.86
N ALA A 103 -9.24 -21.27 -21.73
CA ALA A 103 -10.09 -21.51 -22.92
C ALA A 103 -11.45 -22.11 -22.54
N TYR A 104 -11.56 -22.71 -21.35
CA TYR A 104 -12.73 -23.41 -20.85
C TYR A 104 -13.17 -22.88 -19.47
N ARG A 105 -14.47 -22.66 -19.32
CA ARG A 105 -15.14 -22.17 -18.10
C ARG A 105 -14.75 -22.93 -16.82
N GLY A 106 -14.64 -24.26 -16.89
CA GLY A 106 -14.28 -25.09 -15.72
C GLY A 106 -12.87 -24.85 -15.18
N GLN A 107 -11.92 -24.40 -16.02
CA GLN A 107 -10.56 -24.09 -15.56
C GLN A 107 -10.53 -22.82 -14.71
N TYR A 108 -11.37 -21.85 -15.03
CA TYR A 108 -11.50 -20.63 -14.24
C TYR A 108 -12.10 -20.92 -12.86
N GLU A 109 -13.14 -21.76 -12.81
CA GLU A 109 -13.71 -22.24 -11.55
C GLU A 109 -12.70 -22.99 -10.68
N GLU A 110 -11.92 -23.89 -11.28
CA GLU A 110 -10.89 -24.65 -10.57
C GLU A 110 -9.82 -23.72 -9.96
N ARG A 111 -9.42 -22.66 -10.69
CA ARG A 111 -8.49 -21.65 -10.18
C ARG A 111 -9.06 -20.87 -9.00
N ILE A 112 -10.33 -20.44 -9.07
CA ILE A 112 -10.99 -19.77 -7.93
C ILE A 112 -11.09 -20.72 -6.74
N ARG A 113 -11.45 -21.98 -6.97
CA ARG A 113 -11.54 -22.99 -5.90
C ARG A 113 -10.18 -23.19 -5.21
N ALA A 114 -9.12 -23.31 -5.99
CA ALA A 114 -7.77 -23.45 -5.48
C ALA A 114 -7.34 -22.20 -4.68
N LEU A 115 -7.61 -21.01 -5.20
CA LEU A 115 -7.30 -19.75 -4.52
C LEU A 115 -8.05 -19.62 -3.19
N VAL A 116 -9.35 -19.94 -3.17
CA VAL A 116 -10.15 -19.93 -1.93
C VAL A 116 -9.63 -20.95 -0.93
N ALA A 117 -9.30 -22.17 -1.37
CA ALA A 117 -8.77 -23.21 -0.49
C ALA A 117 -7.43 -22.79 0.14
N GLU A 118 -6.53 -22.19 -0.63
CA GLU A 118 -5.25 -21.70 -0.12
C GLU A 118 -5.43 -20.49 0.83
N CYS A 119 -6.33 -19.55 0.50
CA CYS A 119 -6.68 -18.45 1.41
C CYS A 119 -7.26 -18.94 2.74
N SER A 120 -8.14 -19.94 2.70
CA SER A 120 -8.77 -20.52 3.89
C SER A 120 -7.79 -21.34 4.74
N ALA A 121 -6.73 -21.87 4.14
CA ALA A 121 -5.72 -22.66 4.84
C ALA A 121 -4.72 -21.79 5.61
N ASP A 122 -4.55 -20.52 5.22
CA ASP A 122 -3.62 -19.58 5.84
C ASP A 122 -4.37 -18.38 6.48
N PRO A 123 -4.54 -18.37 7.81
CA PRO A 123 -5.26 -17.29 8.49
C PRO A 123 -4.54 -15.94 8.39
N ASP A 124 -3.23 -15.92 8.11
CA ASP A 124 -2.44 -14.70 7.99
C ASP A 124 -2.60 -14.02 6.63
N VAL A 125 -3.19 -14.69 5.64
CA VAL A 125 -3.46 -14.08 4.33
C VAL A 125 -4.68 -13.15 4.43
N VAL A 126 -4.49 -11.92 3.94
CA VAL A 126 -5.54 -10.95 3.70
C VAL A 126 -5.63 -10.73 2.20
N LEU A 127 -6.74 -11.16 1.59
CA LEU A 127 -6.95 -11.04 0.16
C LEU A 127 -7.52 -9.65 -0.17
N PHE A 128 -6.79 -8.87 -0.94
CA PHE A 128 -7.28 -7.63 -1.54
C PHE A 128 -7.89 -7.92 -2.92
N ILE A 129 -9.12 -7.48 -3.12
CA ILE A 129 -9.84 -7.62 -4.39
C ILE A 129 -10.23 -6.22 -4.85
N ASP A 130 -9.57 -5.74 -5.91
CA ASP A 130 -10.03 -4.54 -6.59
C ASP A 130 -11.28 -4.87 -7.41
N GLU A 131 -12.19 -3.90 -7.53
CA GLU A 131 -13.49 -4.07 -8.19
C GLU A 131 -14.22 -5.34 -7.68
N LEU A 132 -14.43 -5.43 -6.36
CA LEU A 132 -15.04 -6.58 -5.69
C LEU A 132 -16.36 -7.03 -6.35
N HIS A 133 -17.12 -6.08 -6.89
CA HIS A 133 -18.36 -6.33 -7.60
C HIS A 133 -18.19 -7.25 -8.83
N ASN A 134 -17.03 -7.30 -9.48
CA ASN A 134 -16.79 -8.20 -10.61
C ASN A 134 -16.84 -9.68 -10.22
N LEU A 135 -16.58 -9.99 -8.94
CA LEU A 135 -16.63 -11.36 -8.41
C LEU A 135 -17.92 -11.67 -7.67
N ILE A 136 -18.73 -10.66 -7.32
CA ILE A 136 -19.94 -10.81 -6.49
C ILE A 136 -21.23 -10.48 -7.26
N GLY A 137 -21.20 -9.43 -8.08
CA GLY A 137 -22.32 -8.92 -8.86
C GLY A 137 -22.40 -9.56 -10.26
N GLN A 138 -23.62 -9.69 -10.77
CA GLN A 138 -23.95 -10.44 -11.99
C GLN A 138 -23.05 -10.13 -13.18
N GLY A 139 -22.68 -11.18 -13.91
CA GLY A 139 -22.09 -11.08 -15.24
C GLY A 139 -22.93 -10.21 -16.17
N SER A 140 -22.39 -9.05 -16.51
CA SER A 140 -22.87 -8.23 -17.62
C SER A 140 -21.85 -8.32 -18.75
N GLY A 141 -22.14 -9.18 -19.73
CA GLY A 141 -21.60 -9.08 -21.10
C GLY A 141 -20.85 -10.28 -21.65
N LEU A 142 -20.13 -11.04 -20.80
CA LEU A 142 -19.33 -12.21 -21.23
C LEU A 142 -19.52 -13.32 -20.19
N GLY A 143 -20.06 -14.47 -20.58
CA GLY A 143 -20.53 -15.57 -19.71
C GLY A 143 -19.50 -16.29 -18.83
N VAL A 144 -18.40 -15.63 -18.45
CA VAL A 144 -17.32 -16.10 -17.56
C VAL A 144 -17.55 -15.65 -16.10
N ALA A 145 -18.18 -14.48 -15.88
CA ALA A 145 -18.37 -13.90 -14.55
C ALA A 145 -19.52 -14.54 -13.71
N MET A 146 -20.41 -15.33 -14.33
CA MET A 146 -21.59 -15.88 -13.63
C MET A 146 -21.26 -17.00 -12.61
N ASP A 147 -20.12 -17.69 -12.75
CA ASP A 147 -19.78 -18.82 -11.86
C ASP A 147 -18.81 -18.47 -10.73
N ALA A 148 -18.00 -17.41 -10.87
CA ALA A 148 -17.14 -16.93 -9.80
C ALA A 148 -17.92 -16.56 -8.54
N ALA A 149 -19.03 -15.83 -8.71
CA ALA A 149 -19.87 -15.38 -7.61
C ALA A 149 -20.46 -16.56 -6.82
N ASN A 150 -20.89 -17.61 -7.50
CA ASN A 150 -21.45 -18.80 -6.85
C ASN A 150 -20.39 -19.60 -6.04
N MET A 151 -19.11 -19.49 -6.41
CA MET A 151 -18.02 -20.19 -5.73
C MET A 151 -17.39 -19.37 -4.61
N LEU A 152 -17.24 -18.06 -4.80
CA LEU A 152 -16.61 -17.16 -3.85
C LEU A 152 -17.57 -16.77 -2.73
N LYS A 153 -18.84 -16.52 -3.05
CA LYS A 153 -19.86 -16.07 -2.08
C LYS A 153 -20.01 -17.02 -0.89
N PRO A 154 -20.08 -18.35 -1.03
CA PRO A 154 -20.12 -19.25 0.13
C PRO A 154 -18.92 -19.07 1.07
N ALA A 155 -17.71 -18.90 0.54
CA ALA A 155 -16.51 -18.74 1.35
C ALA A 155 -16.46 -17.37 2.05
N LEU A 156 -16.88 -16.31 1.36
CA LEU A 156 -17.04 -14.97 1.93
C LEU A 156 -18.10 -14.94 3.04
N VAL A 157 -19.22 -15.63 2.85
CA VAL A 157 -20.32 -15.73 3.82
C VAL A 157 -19.92 -16.57 5.03
N ARG A 158 -19.14 -17.64 4.84
CA ARG A 158 -18.60 -18.39 5.98
C ARG A 158 -17.58 -17.57 6.77
N GLY A 159 -16.80 -16.74 6.09
CA GLY A 159 -15.73 -15.94 6.70
C GLY A 159 -14.46 -16.77 6.92
N ASP A 160 -14.22 -17.75 6.04
CA ASP A 160 -13.09 -18.69 6.15
C ASP A 160 -11.72 -18.00 5.97
N PHE A 161 -11.70 -16.79 5.41
CA PHE A 161 -10.51 -15.97 5.20
C PHE A 161 -10.89 -14.47 5.20
N ARG A 162 -9.88 -13.61 5.38
CA ARG A 162 -10.07 -12.16 5.47
C ARG A 162 -9.97 -11.49 4.12
N VAL A 163 -10.90 -10.58 3.82
CA VAL A 163 -10.95 -9.85 2.55
C VAL A 163 -11.01 -8.35 2.74
N ILE A 164 -10.27 -7.63 1.90
CA ILE A 164 -10.43 -6.19 1.67
C ILE A 164 -10.92 -6.03 0.23
N GLY A 165 -12.17 -5.63 0.04
CA GLY A 165 -12.73 -5.37 -1.28
C GLY A 165 -12.84 -3.88 -1.57
N ALA A 166 -12.45 -3.44 -2.77
CA ALA A 166 -12.70 -2.08 -3.24
C ALA A 166 -13.85 -2.06 -4.25
N THR A 167 -14.76 -1.08 -4.13
CA THR A 167 -15.91 -0.95 -5.03
C THR A 167 -16.45 0.48 -5.02
N THR A 168 -17.27 0.85 -6.01
CA THR A 168 -18.01 2.11 -6.01
C THR A 168 -19.18 2.07 -5.04
N THR A 169 -19.72 3.24 -4.71
CA THR A 169 -20.91 3.34 -3.86
C THR A 169 -22.11 2.65 -4.51
N GLU A 170 -22.33 2.86 -5.81
CA GLU A 170 -23.49 2.28 -6.50
C GLU A 170 -23.41 0.74 -6.56
N GLU A 171 -22.22 0.20 -6.79
CA GLU A 171 -22.00 -1.25 -6.82
C GLU A 171 -22.13 -1.89 -5.44
N TYR A 172 -21.58 -1.25 -4.41
CA TYR A 172 -21.70 -1.73 -3.03
C TYR A 172 -23.16 -1.85 -2.62
N GLU A 173 -23.93 -0.79 -2.85
CA GLU A 173 -25.37 -0.77 -2.55
C GLU A 173 -26.06 -1.90 -3.31
N ARG A 174 -25.85 -1.98 -4.64
CA ARG A 174 -26.53 -2.98 -5.49
C ARG A 174 -26.21 -4.42 -5.14
N TRP A 175 -24.95 -4.76 -4.84
CA TRP A 175 -24.48 -6.15 -4.80
C TRP A 175 -24.13 -6.67 -3.40
N ILE A 176 -23.81 -5.81 -2.45
CA ILE A 176 -23.37 -6.20 -1.11
C ILE A 176 -24.41 -5.83 -0.06
N GLU A 177 -24.91 -4.59 -0.10
CA GLU A 177 -25.86 -4.08 0.90
C GLU A 177 -27.24 -4.74 0.81
N HIS A 178 -27.73 -5.02 -0.40
CA HIS A 178 -29.00 -5.73 -0.60
C HIS A 178 -28.90 -7.25 -0.35
N ASP A 179 -27.69 -7.79 -0.16
CA ASP A 179 -27.47 -9.22 0.12
C ASP A 179 -27.23 -9.46 1.61
N HIS A 180 -28.26 -9.91 2.31
CA HIS A 180 -28.22 -10.17 3.76
C HIS A 180 -27.12 -11.15 4.19
N ALA A 181 -26.64 -12.05 3.32
CA ALA A 181 -25.56 -12.98 3.67
C ALA A 181 -24.20 -12.26 3.67
N LEU A 182 -23.96 -11.39 2.69
CA LEU A 182 -22.72 -10.62 2.58
C LEU A 182 -22.68 -9.44 3.55
N GLU A 183 -23.79 -8.75 3.76
CA GLU A 183 -23.92 -7.63 4.71
C GLU A 183 -23.54 -8.03 6.16
N ARG A 184 -23.73 -9.31 6.49
CA ARG A 184 -23.36 -9.90 7.79
C ARG A 184 -21.87 -10.20 7.95
N ARG A 185 -21.07 -10.03 6.89
CA ARG A 185 -19.63 -10.29 6.88
C ARG A 185 -18.80 -9.09 6.50
N PHE A 186 -19.31 -8.24 5.62
CA PHE A 186 -18.65 -7.01 5.22
C PHE A 186 -18.98 -5.86 6.17
N GLN A 187 -17.93 -5.09 6.47
CA GLN A 187 -18.03 -3.79 7.13
C GLN A 187 -17.61 -2.71 6.13
N ARG A 188 -18.52 -1.76 5.88
CA ARG A 188 -18.24 -0.59 5.05
C ARG A 188 -17.19 0.33 5.70
N VAL A 189 -16.23 0.75 4.89
CA VAL A 189 -15.27 1.82 5.14
C VAL A 189 -15.47 2.84 4.01
N THR A 190 -16.06 3.99 4.35
CA THR A 190 -16.31 5.03 3.36
C THR A 190 -15.01 5.77 3.04
N VAL A 191 -14.61 5.75 1.78
CA VAL A 191 -13.43 6.43 1.27
C VAL A 191 -13.87 7.70 0.58
N ARG A 192 -13.55 8.85 1.20
CA ARG A 192 -13.86 10.15 0.62
C ARG A 192 -12.79 10.59 -0.38
N GLU A 193 -13.20 11.51 -1.23
CA GLU A 193 -12.27 12.33 -2.03
C GLU A 193 -11.38 13.17 -1.09
N LEU A 194 -10.12 13.35 -1.48
CA LEU A 194 -9.18 14.18 -0.73
C LEU A 194 -9.46 15.66 -0.94
N SER A 195 -9.20 16.47 0.08
CA SER A 195 -9.16 17.92 -0.04
C SER A 195 -8.02 18.37 -0.97
N SER A 196 -8.04 19.63 -1.40
CA SER A 196 -6.97 20.19 -2.25
C SER A 196 -5.63 20.14 -1.53
N GLU A 197 -5.62 20.41 -0.21
CA GLU A 197 -4.43 20.37 0.65
C GLU A 197 -3.89 18.95 0.79
N GLU A 198 -4.74 17.98 1.13
CA GLU A 198 -4.33 16.56 1.20
C GLU A 198 -3.84 16.03 -0.15
N THR A 199 -4.44 16.49 -1.26
CA THR A 199 -3.98 16.13 -2.60
C THR A 199 -2.60 16.71 -2.89
N MET A 200 -2.32 17.93 -2.42
CA MET A 200 -0.99 18.52 -2.51
C MET A 200 0.05 17.64 -1.80
N ASP A 201 -0.24 17.20 -0.56
CA ASP A 201 0.65 16.34 0.21
C ASP A 201 0.92 15.01 -0.50
N VAL A 202 -0.10 14.43 -1.13
CA VAL A 202 0.04 13.25 -2.00
C VAL A 202 0.97 13.56 -3.18
N LEU A 203 0.76 14.66 -3.92
CA LEU A 203 1.60 15.00 -5.06
C LEU A 203 3.06 15.26 -4.66
N VAL A 204 3.29 15.93 -3.53
CA VAL A 204 4.63 16.15 -2.96
C VAL A 204 5.29 14.80 -2.64
N ALA A 205 4.59 13.87 -1.99
CA ALA A 205 5.12 12.55 -1.68
C ALA A 205 5.46 11.72 -2.94
N ARG A 206 4.74 11.94 -4.05
CA ARG A 206 4.95 11.24 -5.32
C ARG A 206 6.00 11.88 -6.22
N ARG A 207 6.35 13.14 -5.98
CA ARG A 207 7.26 13.96 -6.81
C ARG A 207 8.55 13.23 -7.17
N ASP A 208 9.28 12.75 -6.17
CA ASP A 208 10.59 12.12 -6.39
C ASP A 208 10.50 10.87 -7.26
N ARG A 209 9.38 10.14 -7.22
CA ARG A 209 9.20 8.95 -8.05
C ARG A 209 8.84 9.33 -9.49
N LEU A 210 7.98 10.33 -9.68
CA LEU A 210 7.61 10.86 -10.99
C LEU A 210 8.84 11.47 -11.71
N GLU A 211 9.61 12.31 -11.01
CA GLU A 211 10.86 12.90 -11.51
C GLU A 211 11.85 11.81 -11.96
N ARG A 212 12.05 10.77 -11.14
CA ARG A 212 12.93 9.63 -11.48
C ARG A 212 12.38 8.73 -12.60
N HIS A 213 11.07 8.72 -12.83
CA HIS A 213 10.47 7.92 -13.89
C HIS A 213 10.64 8.62 -15.24
N HIS A 214 10.27 9.91 -15.28
CA HIS A 214 10.26 10.73 -16.48
C HIS A 214 11.61 11.41 -16.77
N HIS A 215 12.57 11.37 -15.83
CA HIS A 215 13.86 12.08 -15.95
C HIS A 215 13.64 13.58 -16.18
N VAL A 216 12.73 14.17 -15.40
CA VAL A 216 12.40 15.60 -15.40
C VAL A 216 12.42 16.12 -13.96
N ILE A 217 12.46 17.44 -13.82
CA ILE A 217 12.23 18.12 -12.53
C ILE A 217 10.81 18.65 -12.52
N ILE A 218 10.09 18.49 -11.41
CA ILE A 218 8.76 19.04 -11.24
C ILE A 218 8.87 20.30 -10.38
N SER A 219 8.33 21.42 -10.83
CA SER A 219 8.29 22.66 -10.03
C SER A 219 7.14 22.65 -9.02
N ASP A 220 7.23 23.47 -7.97
CA ASP A 220 6.16 23.59 -6.98
C ASP A 220 4.89 24.23 -7.58
N GLU A 221 5.06 25.13 -8.56
CA GLU A 221 3.94 25.67 -9.33
C GLU A 221 3.22 24.60 -10.17
N ALA A 222 3.93 23.58 -10.69
CA ALA A 222 3.30 22.49 -11.41
C ALA A 222 2.41 21.66 -10.48
N LEU A 223 2.85 21.42 -9.24
CA LEU A 223 2.01 20.75 -8.24
C LEU A 223 0.75 21.56 -7.92
N ARG A 224 0.89 22.88 -7.71
CA ARG A 224 -0.24 23.81 -7.50
C ARG A 224 -1.21 23.80 -8.68
N ALA A 225 -0.68 23.91 -9.90
CA ALA A 225 -1.47 23.89 -11.13
C ALA A 225 -2.23 22.57 -11.30
N SER A 226 -1.61 21.42 -11.00
CA SER A 226 -2.25 20.10 -11.09
C SER A 226 -3.48 19.99 -10.22
N VAL A 227 -3.46 20.57 -9.02
CA VAL A 227 -4.66 20.58 -8.16
C VAL A 227 -5.66 21.62 -8.66
N GLN A 228 -5.26 22.88 -8.79
CA GLN A 228 -6.20 23.98 -9.07
C GLN A 228 -6.88 23.85 -10.43
N LEU A 229 -6.14 23.53 -11.49
CA LEU A 229 -6.69 23.46 -12.84
C LEU A 229 -7.57 22.21 -13.02
N THR A 230 -7.19 21.06 -12.44
CA THR A 230 -8.05 19.88 -12.53
C THR A 230 -9.31 20.03 -11.68
N ASP A 231 -9.24 20.77 -10.58
CA ASP A 231 -10.41 21.13 -9.80
C ASP A 231 -11.37 22.02 -10.56
N GLU A 232 -10.87 22.99 -11.30
CA GLU A 232 -11.67 23.94 -12.06
C GLU A 232 -12.28 23.31 -13.32
N TYR A 233 -11.48 22.56 -14.09
CA TYR A 233 -11.83 22.15 -15.44
C TYR A 233 -12.18 20.65 -15.59
N VAL A 234 -11.71 19.77 -14.69
CA VAL A 234 -11.90 18.30 -14.77
C VAL A 234 -12.89 17.81 -13.70
N LYS A 235 -14.19 18.03 -13.93
CA LYS A 235 -15.26 17.80 -12.93
C LYS A 235 -15.77 16.35 -12.86
N ASP A 236 -15.59 15.59 -13.93
CA ASP A 236 -16.07 14.21 -14.07
C ASP A 236 -15.20 13.21 -13.30
N ARG A 237 -13.94 13.53 -13.06
CA ARG A 237 -12.99 12.73 -12.26
C ARG A 237 -12.88 13.23 -10.81
N ARG A 238 -12.15 12.50 -9.98
CA ARG A 238 -12.00 12.75 -8.54
C ARG A 238 -10.53 12.87 -8.15
N ARG A 239 -10.25 13.58 -7.06
CA ARG A 239 -8.94 13.60 -6.40
C ARG A 239 -8.67 12.29 -5.64
N PRO A 240 -7.39 11.87 -5.53
CA PRO A 240 -6.20 12.53 -6.09
C PRO A 240 -5.94 12.19 -7.56
N ASP A 241 -6.64 11.21 -8.14
CA ASP A 241 -6.38 10.64 -9.47
C ASP A 241 -6.28 11.69 -10.58
N ARG A 242 -7.26 12.61 -10.70
CA ARG A 242 -7.25 13.63 -11.76
C ARG A 242 -6.00 14.53 -11.74
N ALA A 243 -5.51 14.87 -10.55
CA ALA A 243 -4.37 15.76 -10.37
C ALA A 243 -3.04 15.03 -10.64
N ILE A 244 -2.96 13.79 -10.17
CA ILE A 244 -1.85 12.87 -10.48
C ILE A 244 -1.71 12.69 -11.98
N ASP A 245 -2.80 12.38 -12.67
CA ASP A 245 -2.81 12.05 -14.09
C ASP A 245 -2.37 13.26 -14.94
N ALA A 246 -2.92 14.44 -14.64
CA ALA A 246 -2.52 15.68 -15.31
C ALA A 246 -1.02 16.00 -15.10
N LEU A 247 -0.49 15.75 -13.89
CA LEU A 247 0.94 15.93 -13.61
C LEU A 247 1.81 14.90 -14.36
N ASP A 248 1.41 13.64 -14.38
CA ASP A 248 2.12 12.54 -15.02
C ASP A 248 2.20 12.75 -16.54
N GLU A 249 1.10 13.13 -17.17
CA GLU A 249 1.05 13.45 -18.59
C GLU A 249 1.91 14.69 -18.93
N ALA A 250 1.90 15.71 -18.06
CA ALA A 250 2.77 16.89 -18.24
C ALA A 250 4.26 16.50 -18.17
N CYS A 251 4.63 15.60 -17.26
CA CYS A 251 5.98 15.05 -17.16
C CYS A 251 6.36 14.23 -18.40
N SER A 252 5.46 13.35 -18.85
CA SER A 252 5.65 12.53 -20.05
C SER A 252 5.87 13.39 -21.30
N HIS A 253 5.04 14.43 -21.47
CA HIS A 253 5.17 15.37 -22.56
C HIS A 253 6.49 16.15 -22.51
N ARG A 254 6.89 16.62 -21.31
CA ARG A 254 8.15 17.33 -21.14
C ARG A 254 9.34 16.44 -21.49
N GLN A 255 9.34 15.18 -21.03
CA GLN A 255 10.36 14.21 -21.39
C GLN A 255 10.42 14.00 -22.91
N ALA A 256 9.27 13.82 -23.58
CA ALA A 256 9.21 13.52 -25.00
C ALA A 256 9.65 14.69 -25.90
N THR A 257 9.46 15.93 -25.45
CA THR A 257 9.79 17.15 -26.21
C THR A 257 11.17 17.73 -25.89
N THR A 258 11.79 17.27 -24.80
CA THR A 258 13.12 17.71 -24.38
C THR A 258 14.21 17.07 -25.24
N ARG A 259 15.19 17.88 -25.66
CA ARG A 259 16.47 17.38 -26.14
C ARG A 259 17.46 17.34 -24.98
N PHE A 260 17.78 16.13 -24.51
CA PHE A 260 18.73 15.94 -23.43
C PHE A 260 20.16 16.25 -23.89
N SER A 261 20.99 16.79 -23.00
CA SER A 261 22.42 16.91 -23.27
C SER A 261 23.05 15.50 -23.33
N PRO A 262 24.18 15.33 -24.05
CA PRO A 262 24.91 14.05 -24.06
C PRO A 262 25.29 13.56 -22.65
N GLU A 263 25.56 14.50 -21.73
CA GLU A 263 25.82 14.22 -20.33
C GLU A 263 24.59 13.64 -19.62
N ALA A 264 23.43 14.29 -19.77
CA ALA A 264 22.16 13.81 -19.23
C ALA A 264 21.79 12.43 -19.78
N GLU A 265 21.94 12.21 -21.09
CA GLU A 265 21.67 10.92 -21.72
C GLU A 265 22.54 9.80 -21.14
N ALA A 266 23.85 10.04 -21.01
CA ALA A 266 24.78 9.08 -20.43
C ALA A 266 24.39 8.72 -18.98
N LEU A 267 24.03 9.71 -18.17
CA LEU A 267 23.58 9.51 -16.80
C LEU A 267 22.26 8.74 -16.73
N ILE A 268 21.28 9.07 -17.58
CA ILE A 268 19.99 8.37 -17.64
C ILE A 268 20.21 6.89 -18.02
N VAL A 269 21.07 6.62 -19.00
CA VAL A 269 21.41 5.25 -19.42
C VAL A 269 22.08 4.48 -18.29
N ASP A 270 23.05 5.07 -17.59
CA ASP A 270 23.71 4.44 -16.44
C ASP A 270 22.71 4.14 -15.32
N VAL A 271 21.88 5.10 -14.92
CA VAL A 271 20.85 4.92 -13.88
C VAL A 271 19.86 3.81 -14.28
N ARG A 272 19.41 3.77 -15.54
CA ARG A 272 18.54 2.70 -16.06
C ARG A 272 19.25 1.35 -16.06
N GLY A 273 20.52 1.30 -16.44
CA GLY A 273 21.36 0.10 -16.44
C GLY A 273 21.53 -0.50 -15.04
N ARG A 274 21.84 0.34 -14.04
CA ARG A 274 21.95 -0.07 -12.63
C ARG A 274 20.63 -0.61 -12.09
N ARG A 275 19.50 0.01 -12.43
CA ARG A 275 18.16 -0.48 -12.06
C ARG A 275 17.82 -1.83 -12.69
N ARG A 276 18.19 -2.04 -13.95
CA ARG A 276 17.99 -3.34 -14.61
C ARG A 276 18.81 -4.42 -13.91
N ARG A 277 20.10 -4.20 -13.64
CA ARG A 277 20.96 -5.15 -12.94
C ARG A 277 20.41 -5.54 -11.56
N ARG A 278 19.96 -4.54 -10.77
CA ARG A 278 19.29 -4.79 -9.48
C ARG A 278 17.99 -5.59 -9.57
N ARG A 279 17.27 -5.53 -10.70
CA ARG A 279 16.07 -6.35 -10.91
C ARG A 279 16.38 -7.78 -11.34
N THR A 280 17.52 -8.01 -11.98
CA THR A 280 17.92 -9.32 -12.50
C THR A 280 18.80 -10.11 -11.53
N GLU A 281 19.44 -9.45 -10.55
CA GLU A 281 20.14 -10.13 -9.47
C GLU A 281 19.12 -10.90 -8.61
N PRO A 282 19.23 -12.24 -8.50
CA PRO A 282 18.49 -12.98 -7.48
C PRO A 282 18.89 -12.42 -6.12
N GLN A 283 17.90 -12.16 -5.25
CA GLN A 283 18.20 -11.79 -3.87
C GLN A 283 19.12 -12.87 -3.30
N PRO A 284 20.24 -12.50 -2.63
CA PRO A 284 21.13 -13.49 -2.07
C PRO A 284 20.33 -14.30 -1.06
N GLU A 285 20.02 -15.55 -1.42
CA GLU A 285 19.64 -16.57 -0.47
C GLU A 285 20.75 -16.56 0.58
N THR A 286 20.39 -16.22 1.81
CA THR A 286 21.26 -16.36 2.97
C THR A 286 21.75 -17.80 2.94
N ARG A 287 23.00 -18.00 2.52
CA ARG A 287 23.64 -19.31 2.56
C ARG A 287 23.45 -19.85 3.96
N GLU A 288 22.64 -20.89 4.06
CA GLU A 288 22.51 -21.72 5.24
C GLU A 288 23.93 -22.05 5.69
N ARG A 289 24.37 -21.49 6.82
CA ARG A 289 25.51 -22.03 7.52
C ARG A 289 25.03 -23.37 8.06
N GLU A 290 25.50 -24.45 7.45
CA GLU A 290 25.45 -25.77 8.05
C GLU A 290 25.95 -25.65 9.51
N PRO A 291 25.22 -26.17 10.50
CA PRO A 291 25.73 -26.19 11.85
C PRO A 291 26.80 -27.30 11.92
N GLU A 292 28.07 -26.89 11.95
CA GLU A 292 29.14 -27.77 12.43
C GLU A 292 28.81 -28.18 13.87
N ALA A 293 28.68 -29.49 14.06
CA ALA A 293 28.42 -30.11 15.34
C ALA A 293 29.70 -30.04 16.20
N ASP A 294 29.80 -29.04 17.07
CA ASP A 294 30.82 -29.02 18.11
C ASP A 294 30.25 -29.50 19.45
N SER A 295 30.89 -30.56 19.93
CA SER A 295 30.65 -31.29 21.16
C SER A 295 30.76 -30.41 22.40
N VAL A 296 29.74 -30.49 23.25
CA VAL A 296 29.73 -29.97 24.61
C VAL A 296 30.83 -30.63 25.45
N THR A 297 31.68 -29.84 26.07
CA THR A 297 32.36 -30.18 27.34
C THR A 297 32.07 -29.07 28.35
N PRO A 298 31.74 -29.38 29.63
CA PRO A 298 31.40 -28.36 30.62
C PRO A 298 32.60 -28.05 31.51
N GLU A 299 33.09 -26.80 31.52
CA GLU A 299 33.90 -26.29 32.63
C GLU A 299 33.54 -24.84 33.00
N GLU A 300 33.72 -24.58 34.29
CA GLU A 300 33.10 -23.61 35.18
C GLU A 300 33.59 -22.14 35.10
N ASN A 301 32.74 -21.27 35.70
CA ASN A 301 33.03 -20.06 36.50
C ASN A 301 33.27 -18.69 35.83
N GLY A 302 32.46 -17.71 36.26
CA GLY A 302 32.85 -16.29 36.35
C GLY A 302 31.72 -15.27 36.11
N ASP A 303 31.09 -14.81 37.19
CA ASP A 303 30.38 -13.53 37.39
C ASP A 303 29.76 -12.79 36.18
N ASN A 304 28.43 -12.82 36.08
CA ASN A 304 27.63 -11.71 35.53
C ASN A 304 26.13 -11.90 35.88
N ASN A 305 25.76 -11.71 37.14
CA ASN A 305 24.35 -11.76 37.56
C ASN A 305 23.93 -10.53 38.38
N ASP A 306 24.17 -9.32 37.86
CA ASP A 306 23.65 -8.10 38.48
C ASP A 306 22.91 -7.16 37.51
N ALA A 307 22.95 -7.42 36.20
CA ALA A 307 22.22 -6.63 35.20
C ALA A 307 20.77 -7.12 34.97
N LEU A 308 20.55 -8.44 34.95
CA LEU A 308 19.22 -9.03 34.73
C LEU A 308 18.30 -8.87 35.94
N GLY A 309 18.87 -8.96 37.16
CA GLY A 309 18.13 -8.84 38.42
C GLY A 309 17.65 -7.42 38.73
N LYS A 310 18.25 -6.40 38.12
CA LYS A 310 17.83 -4.99 38.24
C LYS A 310 16.70 -4.67 37.26
N PHE A 311 16.82 -5.14 36.01
CA PHE A 311 15.75 -5.02 35.00
C PHE A 311 14.46 -5.75 35.41
N ALA A 312 14.58 -6.94 36.01
CA ALA A 312 13.41 -7.70 36.47
C ALA A 312 12.70 -7.03 37.66
N ARG A 313 13.44 -6.35 38.55
CA ARG A 313 12.86 -5.64 39.70
C ARG A 313 12.19 -4.32 39.30
N ASP A 314 12.83 -3.57 38.40
CA ASP A 314 12.30 -2.28 37.93
C ASP A 314 11.07 -2.47 37.03
N GLY A 315 11.03 -3.55 36.22
CA GLY A 315 9.86 -3.91 35.40
C GLY A 315 8.66 -4.38 36.21
N PHE A 316 8.87 -5.04 37.35
CA PHE A 316 7.77 -5.52 38.21
C PHE A 316 7.13 -4.39 39.02
N ALA A 317 7.91 -3.38 39.44
CA ALA A 317 7.39 -2.21 40.14
C ALA A 317 6.49 -1.34 39.24
N ALA A 318 6.85 -1.20 37.95
CA ALA A 318 6.05 -0.46 36.97
C ALA A 318 4.70 -1.14 36.66
N LEU A 319 4.67 -2.48 36.64
CA LEU A 319 3.44 -3.26 36.43
C LEU A 319 2.51 -3.23 37.66
N GLN A 320 3.05 -3.17 38.88
CA GLN A 320 2.22 -3.00 40.08
C GLN A 320 1.62 -1.60 40.20
N GLN A 321 2.34 -0.56 39.78
CA GLN A 321 1.78 0.80 39.69
C GLN A 321 0.64 0.88 38.66
N PHE A 322 0.80 0.25 37.50
CA PHE A 322 -0.26 0.18 36.48
C PHE A 322 -1.49 -0.61 36.97
N GLY A 323 -1.28 -1.69 37.73
CA GLY A 323 -2.36 -2.48 38.34
C GLY A 323 -3.16 -1.70 39.39
N ALA A 324 -2.47 -0.94 40.26
CA ALA A 324 -3.11 -0.14 41.30
C ALA A 324 -3.90 1.06 40.73
N GLU A 325 -3.44 1.67 39.64
CA GLU A 325 -4.17 2.75 38.96
C GLU A 325 -5.43 2.25 38.24
N LEU A 326 -5.40 1.06 37.65
CA LEU A 326 -6.56 0.44 37.01
C LEU A 326 -7.65 0.04 38.02
N GLU A 327 -7.28 -0.49 39.19
CA GLU A 327 -8.25 -0.79 40.26
C GLU A 327 -8.93 0.47 40.82
N TYR A 328 -8.20 1.59 40.93
CA TYR A 328 -8.74 2.86 41.41
C TYR A 328 -9.73 3.51 40.42
N ILE A 329 -9.49 3.39 39.11
CA ILE A 329 -10.39 3.88 38.05
C ILE A 329 -11.66 3.03 37.95
N ILE A 330 -11.56 1.72 38.14
CA ILE A 330 -12.72 0.80 38.11
C ILE A 330 -13.59 0.98 39.38
N ALA A 331 -13.00 1.38 40.51
CA ALA A 331 -13.70 1.59 41.78
C ALA A 331 -14.44 2.94 41.93
N GLY A 332 -14.46 3.80 40.90
CA GLY A 332 -15.31 5.00 40.87
C GLY A 332 -14.79 6.22 41.63
N GLY A 333 -13.47 6.47 41.65
CA GLY A 333 -12.88 7.71 42.18
C GLY A 333 -13.24 8.97 41.36
N PRO A 334 -13.22 10.18 41.95
CA PRO A 334 -13.74 11.39 41.34
C PRO A 334 -12.92 11.87 40.14
N ALA A 335 -13.64 12.41 39.15
CA ALA A 335 -13.15 12.87 37.86
C ALA A 335 -12.33 14.17 37.98
N ASP A 336 -11.01 14.05 38.07
CA ASP A 336 -10.09 15.07 37.57
C ASP A 336 -8.72 14.44 37.26
N VAL A 337 -8.52 14.02 36.00
CA VAL A 337 -7.24 13.50 35.51
C VAL A 337 -6.71 14.50 34.47
N PRO A 338 -5.50 15.06 34.64
CA PRO A 338 -4.93 16.00 33.67
C PRO A 338 -4.66 15.31 32.33
N PRO A 339 -4.71 16.03 31.20
CA PRO A 339 -4.63 15.42 29.88
C PRO A 339 -3.27 14.74 29.67
N ILE A 340 -3.33 13.47 29.25
CA ILE A 340 -2.18 12.73 28.75
C ILE A 340 -1.65 13.49 27.53
N LYS A 341 -0.45 14.08 27.66
CA LYS A 341 0.28 14.61 26.51
C LYS A 341 0.71 13.43 25.63
N THR A 342 -0.11 13.07 24.67
CA THR A 342 0.32 12.24 23.54
C THR A 342 1.25 13.07 22.68
N SER A 343 2.55 13.04 23.01
CA SER A 343 3.58 13.37 22.03
C SER A 343 3.55 12.25 20.99
N VAL A 344 2.79 12.48 19.92
CA VAL A 344 2.84 11.66 18.71
C VAL A 344 4.26 11.79 18.16
N SER A 345 5.08 10.77 18.41
CA SER A 345 6.35 10.61 17.73
C SER A 345 6.03 10.28 16.27
N VAL A 346 6.16 11.29 15.40
CA VAL A 346 6.25 11.07 13.96
C VAL A 346 7.61 10.43 13.71
N VAL A 347 7.66 9.10 13.74
CA VAL A 347 8.85 8.35 13.33
C VAL A 347 8.86 8.33 11.80
N PRO A 348 9.98 8.66 11.15
CA PRO A 348 10.04 8.70 9.69
C PRO A 348 9.70 7.33 9.14
N THR A 349 8.87 7.33 8.09
CA THR A 349 8.63 6.19 7.22
C THR A 349 9.97 5.52 6.93
N VAL A 350 10.12 4.22 7.21
CA VAL A 350 11.36 3.48 6.94
C VAL A 350 11.51 3.35 5.43
N GLU A 351 11.99 4.41 4.79
CA GLU A 351 12.63 4.31 3.50
C GLU A 351 13.85 3.41 3.69
N MET A 352 13.94 2.33 2.92
CA MET A 352 15.23 1.66 2.74
C MET A 352 16.21 2.71 2.21
N ALA A 353 17.11 3.18 3.07
CA ALA A 353 18.03 4.25 2.76
C ALA A 353 18.78 3.89 1.47
N PRO A 354 18.66 4.71 0.39
CA PRO A 354 19.40 4.45 -0.82
C PRO A 354 20.90 4.41 -0.52
N THR A 355 21.61 3.43 -1.09
CA THR A 355 23.07 3.33 -0.98
C THR A 355 23.72 4.67 -1.32
N PRO A 356 24.79 5.12 -0.62
CA PRO A 356 25.42 6.43 -0.84
C PRO A 356 25.76 6.74 -2.30
N VAL A 357 26.19 5.72 -3.06
CA VAL A 357 26.50 5.81 -4.49
C VAL A 357 25.27 6.10 -5.36
N ALA A 358 24.10 5.60 -4.97
CA ALA A 358 22.84 5.85 -5.69
C ALA A 358 22.28 7.25 -5.39
N LEU A 359 22.46 7.75 -4.16
CA LEU A 359 22.16 9.13 -3.78
C LEU A 359 23.00 10.11 -4.58
N GLN A 360 24.31 9.86 -4.69
CA GLN A 360 25.22 10.74 -5.40
C GLN A 360 24.90 10.81 -6.90
N ALA A 361 24.66 9.67 -7.55
CA ALA A 361 24.27 9.63 -8.96
C ALA A 361 22.91 10.30 -9.24
N ALA A 362 21.95 10.17 -8.33
CA ALA A 362 20.65 10.84 -8.45
C ALA A 362 20.77 12.36 -8.27
N ALA A 363 21.60 12.82 -7.33
CA ALA A 363 21.90 14.24 -7.15
C ALA A 363 22.58 14.84 -8.38
N THR A 364 23.59 14.15 -8.93
CA THR A 364 24.26 14.60 -10.16
C THR A 364 23.30 14.69 -11.34
N LEU A 365 22.43 13.70 -11.54
CA LEU A 365 21.43 13.75 -12.60
C LEU A 365 20.46 14.93 -12.39
N ARG A 366 20.02 15.18 -11.15
CA ARG A 366 19.14 16.30 -10.82
C ARG A 366 19.77 17.64 -11.20
N ASP A 367 21.03 17.86 -10.85
CA ASP A 367 21.76 19.10 -11.15
C ASP A 367 21.90 19.33 -12.66
N VAL A 368 22.20 18.26 -13.41
CA VAL A 368 22.28 18.32 -14.88
C VAL A 368 20.91 18.66 -15.48
N LEU A 369 19.82 18.02 -15.02
CA LEU A 369 18.48 18.30 -15.53
C LEU A 369 18.03 19.73 -15.22
N LEU A 370 18.39 20.28 -14.06
CA LEU A 370 18.15 21.68 -13.72
C LEU A 370 18.92 22.62 -14.65
N ARG A 371 20.21 22.36 -14.86
CA ARG A 371 21.07 23.15 -15.76
C ARG A 371 20.57 23.11 -17.20
N ASP A 372 20.08 21.96 -17.64
CA ASP A 372 19.54 21.74 -18.98
C ASP A 372 18.08 22.26 -19.12
N GLY A 373 17.48 22.77 -18.04
CA GLY A 373 16.13 23.35 -18.05
C GLY A 373 15.02 22.31 -18.28
N VAL A 374 15.23 21.06 -17.89
CA VAL A 374 14.25 19.97 -18.03
C VAL A 374 13.26 20.01 -16.86
N ILE A 375 12.52 21.11 -16.78
CA ILE A 375 11.58 21.42 -15.69
C ILE A 375 10.15 21.43 -16.23
N VAL A 376 9.24 20.80 -15.48
CA VAL A 376 7.80 20.83 -15.68
C VAL A 376 7.24 22.01 -14.89
N HIS A 377 6.56 22.92 -15.59
CA HIS A 377 5.97 24.14 -15.03
C HIS A 377 4.44 24.06 -14.97
N GLY A 378 3.79 25.00 -14.27
CA GLY A 378 2.32 25.04 -14.22
C GLY A 378 1.68 25.24 -15.60
N THR A 379 2.39 25.89 -16.54
CA THR A 379 1.98 26.03 -17.94
C THR A 379 1.95 24.71 -18.70
N ASP A 380 2.82 23.75 -18.36
CA ASP A 380 2.79 22.40 -18.95
C ASP A 380 1.53 21.64 -18.52
N VAL A 381 1.15 21.79 -17.25
CA VAL A 381 -0.09 21.21 -16.71
C VAL A 381 -1.31 21.88 -17.34
N ALA A 382 -1.31 23.21 -17.49
CA ALA A 382 -2.40 23.93 -18.16
C ALA A 382 -2.62 23.46 -19.60
N ARG A 383 -1.53 23.17 -20.33
CA ARG A 383 -1.63 22.58 -21.68
C ARG A 383 -2.33 21.22 -21.65
N VAL A 384 -1.97 20.33 -20.72
CA VAL A 384 -2.59 19.02 -20.58
C VAL A 384 -4.09 19.14 -20.29
N VAL A 385 -4.44 19.99 -19.32
CA VAL A 385 -5.85 20.22 -18.96
C VAL A 385 -6.63 20.83 -20.13
N ALA A 386 -6.04 21.77 -20.88
CA ALA A 386 -6.64 22.35 -22.08
C ALA A 386 -6.92 21.28 -23.15
N VAL A 387 -5.99 20.37 -23.39
CA VAL A 387 -6.15 19.27 -24.36
C VAL A 387 -7.23 18.29 -23.90
N ALA A 388 -7.22 17.89 -22.63
CA ALA A 388 -8.17 16.93 -22.09
C ALA A 388 -9.61 17.46 -22.09
N THR A 389 -9.80 18.76 -21.88
CA THR A 389 -11.14 19.38 -21.76
C THR A 389 -11.62 20.06 -23.04
N GLY A 390 -10.72 20.29 -24.01
CA GLY A 390 -11.00 21.10 -25.20
C GLY A 390 -11.20 22.59 -24.91
N GLN A 391 -10.83 23.06 -23.70
CA GLN A 391 -11.02 24.44 -23.26
C GLN A 391 -9.71 25.23 -23.31
N THR A 392 -9.81 26.56 -23.34
CA THR A 392 -8.63 27.43 -23.22
C THR A 392 -8.26 27.59 -21.76
N VAL A 393 -7.21 26.90 -21.31
CA VAL A 393 -6.72 26.94 -19.93
C VAL A 393 -5.37 27.66 -19.90
N ARG A 394 -5.20 28.58 -18.94
CA ARG A 394 -3.94 29.29 -18.72
C ARG A 394 -3.59 29.24 -17.25
N TRP A 395 -2.30 29.02 -16.97
CA TRP A 395 -1.76 29.11 -15.62
C TRP A 395 -1.23 30.52 -15.37
N VAL A 396 -1.59 31.11 -14.23
CA VAL A 396 -1.07 32.37 -13.72
C VAL A 396 -0.65 32.12 -12.28
N GLU A 397 0.60 32.44 -11.96
CA GLU A 397 1.29 31.98 -10.74
C GLU A 397 0.83 32.65 -9.43
#